data_AF-A0A1Y2GPL8-F1
#
_entry.id   AF-A0A1Y2GPL8-F1
#
_cell.length_a   1.000
_cell.length_b   1.000
_cell.length_c   1.000
_cell.angle_alpha   90.00
_cell.angle_beta   90.00
_cell.angle_gamma   90.00
#
_symmetry.space_group_name_H-M   'P 1'
#
loop_
_entity.id
_entity.type
_entity.pdbx_description
1 polymer ?
#
loop_
_entity_poly.entity_id
_entity_poly.type
_entity_poly.pdbx_seq_one_letter_code
_entity_poly.pdbx_strand_id
1 'polypeptide(L)'
;MFVAWSFLGLNIILALFQALLVSAVGAILAIYSKYGDEYANSIRWVRQGGYFEMYNTLVNSRNSIPRSTKLILIITIVVSIIASLSDIGAIYFIEPSEAPSRTTFIIVKTTQYVVNSGQYILSGWNTATRGRSDIVDAIKHMINDTANIPGYVPGLVYTPRTTKYEIGCDKIAFQMWDGDVILNTHQDSCATANFTMDGIVVRDYSKMTVIRESSSRISISVLGQSPIFFTEMISTTSMTIFGEECGLLEAYTNSDMLADGISSLPVTQATKCILPTGEIIVISSTAIRFFVADPQLINITTSTLFHEENELVKAMETTVMKESFTKNSTLLVELRAGDSSLDASGCFSNWNTETNSTNLACMYINFKYIITKAQKPDKIIAAARGNAPWPKPVGYSSVMAIQHLPTITYKEPKHLSIAGAKDATKSVADYVASLGQNFFVDFAQRQLLVLYDSSEYEKGFDIPDWLAIGALCTMVVCAIFYVSTQYFLDPRYTGSLYKVMSIHLADKYNSYAQMIRWSKVYSMQLDEFSNAASNDDEHQTKYNNKSDDVEYQTKYTNKSDTSLNRGMW
;
A
#
# COMPACT_ATOMS: atom_id res chain seq x y z
N MET A 1 3.98 -18.29 5.31
CA MET A 1 4.08 -17.61 6.62
C MET A 1 5.30 -16.70 6.59
N PHE A 2 5.11 -15.41 6.90
CA PHE A 2 6.23 -14.48 7.03
C PHE A 2 7.00 -14.73 8.32
N VAL A 3 8.32 -14.82 8.20
CA VAL A 3 9.22 -14.96 9.35
C VAL A 3 10.30 -13.88 9.27
N ALA A 4 10.36 -13.02 10.28
CA ALA A 4 11.37 -11.95 10.43
C ALA A 4 12.75 -12.51 10.84
N TRP A 5 13.21 -13.57 10.19
CA TRP A 5 14.55 -14.11 10.42
C TRP A 5 15.57 -13.38 9.59
N SER A 6 16.71 -13.06 10.21
CA SER A 6 17.88 -12.65 9.46
C SER A 6 18.38 -13.81 8.59
N PHE A 7 19.10 -13.49 7.52
CA PHE A 7 19.80 -14.47 6.69
C PHE A 7 20.65 -15.45 7.53
N LEU A 8 21.27 -14.96 8.61
CA LEU A 8 22.03 -15.78 9.55
C LEU A 8 21.13 -16.79 10.29
N GLY A 9 19.97 -16.35 10.79
CA GLY A 9 19.02 -17.21 11.49
C GLY A 9 18.48 -18.34 10.62
N LEU A 10 18.15 -18.03 9.36
CA LEU A 10 17.71 -19.04 8.39
C LEU A 10 18.79 -20.10 8.13
N ASN A 11 20.03 -19.66 7.90
CA ASN A 11 21.16 -20.57 7.67
C ASN A 11 21.46 -21.45 8.89
N ILE A 12 21.33 -20.94 10.11
CA ILE A 12 21.52 -21.74 11.33
C ILE A 12 20.47 -22.85 11.40
N ILE A 13 19.21 -22.54 11.09
CA ILE A 13 18.11 -23.52 11.16
C ILE A 13 18.25 -24.59 10.07
N LEU A 14 18.61 -24.19 8.84
CA LEU A 14 18.93 -25.14 7.77
C LEU A 14 20.14 -26.03 8.14
N ALA A 15 21.20 -25.45 8.71
CA ALA A 15 22.35 -26.22 9.18
C ALA A 15 21.98 -27.21 10.31
N LEU A 16 21.10 -26.83 11.24
CA LEU A 16 20.57 -27.73 12.27
C LEU A 16 19.75 -28.87 11.67
N PHE A 17 18.91 -28.57 10.68
CA PHE A 17 18.15 -29.56 9.92
C PHE A 17 19.09 -30.57 9.25
N GLN A 18 20.12 -30.11 8.54
CA GLN A 18 21.14 -30.98 7.94
C GLN A 18 21.87 -31.84 8.96
N ALA A 19 22.32 -31.23 10.07
CA ALA A 19 23.03 -31.95 11.11
C ALA A 19 22.17 -33.09 11.70
N LEU A 20 20.87 -32.84 11.90
CA LEU A 20 19.93 -33.85 12.39
C LEU A 20 19.67 -34.95 11.36
N LEU A 21 19.47 -34.61 10.08
CA LEU A 21 19.32 -35.60 9.01
C LEU A 21 20.57 -36.51 8.90
N VAL A 22 21.75 -35.91 8.90
CA VAL A 22 23.03 -36.64 8.85
C VAL A 22 23.23 -37.52 10.08
N SER A 23 22.74 -37.08 11.25
CA SER A 23 22.78 -37.85 12.49
C SER A 23 21.79 -39.03 12.47
N ALA A 24 20.60 -38.84 11.90
CA ALA A 24 19.61 -39.91 11.71
C ALA A 24 20.13 -41.00 10.75
N VAL A 25 20.81 -40.63 9.66
CA VAL A 25 21.49 -41.61 8.78
C VAL A 25 22.54 -42.39 9.57
N GLY A 26 23.33 -41.72 10.41
CA GLY A 26 24.29 -42.38 11.30
C GLY A 26 23.62 -43.35 12.28
N ALA A 27 22.44 -43.02 12.78
CA ALA A 27 21.66 -43.89 13.66
C ALA A 27 21.13 -45.15 12.95
N ILE A 28 20.64 -45.01 11.69
CA ILE A 28 20.22 -46.16 10.87
C ILE A 28 21.39 -47.14 10.69
N LEU A 29 22.59 -46.61 10.39
CA LEU A 29 23.81 -47.42 10.24
C LEU A 29 24.21 -48.13 11.54
N ALA A 30 24.01 -47.50 12.69
CA ALA A 30 24.28 -48.10 14.01
C ALA A 30 23.29 -49.23 14.36
N ILE A 31 22.01 -49.10 14.01
CA ILE A 31 21.02 -50.19 14.16
C ILE A 31 21.43 -51.37 13.28
N TYR A 32 21.91 -51.10 12.07
CA TYR A 32 22.31 -52.17 11.16
C TYR A 32 23.57 -52.92 11.61
N SER A 33 24.58 -52.22 12.14
CA SER A 33 25.79 -52.86 12.67
C SER A 33 25.48 -53.88 13.77
N LYS A 34 24.44 -53.64 14.57
CA LYS A 34 23.90 -54.61 15.54
C LYS A 34 23.39 -55.90 14.88
N TYR A 35 22.75 -55.84 13.72
CA TYR A 35 22.24 -57.03 13.03
C TYR A 35 23.34 -57.85 12.33
N GLY A 36 24.46 -57.23 11.98
CA GLY A 36 25.64 -57.90 11.43
C GLY A 36 26.66 -58.37 12.48
N ASP A 37 26.48 -58.01 13.76
CA ASP A 37 27.44 -58.16 14.85
C ASP A 37 28.85 -57.61 14.54
N GLU A 38 28.90 -56.57 13.70
CA GLU A 38 30.12 -55.89 13.28
C GLU A 38 30.25 -54.52 13.97
N TYR A 39 31.48 -54.01 14.11
CA TYR A 39 31.69 -52.64 14.56
C TYR A 39 31.23 -51.66 13.47
N ALA A 40 30.48 -50.62 13.82
CA ALA A 40 30.01 -49.59 12.88
C ALA A 40 31.12 -48.87 12.10
N ASN A 41 32.39 -49.09 12.46
CA ASN A 41 33.56 -48.49 11.82
C ASN A 41 33.95 -49.09 10.46
N SER A 42 33.40 -50.23 10.01
CA SER A 42 33.59 -50.67 8.61
C SER A 42 32.90 -49.73 7.61
N ILE A 43 31.99 -48.87 8.07
CA ILE A 43 31.22 -47.92 7.25
C ILE A 43 31.68 -46.46 7.47
N ARG A 44 32.74 -46.21 8.26
CA ARG A 44 33.25 -44.83 8.46
C ARG A 44 34.24 -44.37 7.38
N TRP A 45 34.89 -45.30 6.66
CA TRP A 45 35.71 -44.99 5.47
C TRP A 45 34.89 -44.23 4.40
N VAL A 46 33.63 -44.59 4.29
CA VAL A 46 32.60 -43.98 3.45
C VAL A 46 32.33 -42.49 3.77
N ARG A 47 32.59 -42.04 5.01
CA ARG A 47 32.40 -40.63 5.42
C ARG A 47 33.62 -39.73 5.10
N GLN A 48 34.82 -40.30 4.97
CA GLN A 48 36.06 -39.57 4.66
C GLN A 48 36.42 -39.63 3.16
N GLY A 49 36.01 -40.70 2.46
CA GLY A 49 36.26 -40.91 1.03
C GLY A 49 35.28 -40.26 0.04
N GLY A 50 34.16 -39.73 0.54
CA GLY A 50 33.10 -39.14 -0.27
C GLY A 50 32.30 -40.15 -1.12
N TYR A 51 31.32 -39.63 -1.87
CA TYR A 51 30.43 -40.43 -2.71
C TYR A 51 31.16 -41.29 -3.76
N PHE A 52 32.33 -40.84 -4.20
CA PHE A 52 33.17 -41.54 -5.18
C PHE A 52 33.75 -42.85 -4.61
N GLU A 53 34.24 -42.85 -3.37
CA GLU A 53 34.73 -44.07 -2.74
C GLU A 53 33.60 -45.04 -2.38
N MET A 54 32.42 -44.53 -1.99
CA MET A 54 31.22 -45.35 -1.82
C MET A 54 30.83 -46.06 -3.11
N TYR A 55 30.82 -45.34 -4.23
CA TYR A 55 30.50 -45.88 -5.55
C TYR A 55 31.55 -46.91 -6.00
N ASN A 56 32.84 -46.59 -5.89
CA ASN A 56 33.92 -47.53 -6.24
C ASN A 56 33.90 -48.78 -5.37
N THR A 57 33.57 -48.65 -4.08
CA THR A 57 33.39 -49.81 -3.21
C THR A 57 32.22 -50.67 -3.67
N LEU A 58 31.10 -50.07 -4.07
CA LEU A 58 29.94 -50.81 -4.59
C LEU A 58 30.24 -51.53 -5.92
N VAL A 59 31.00 -50.89 -6.81
CA VAL A 59 31.40 -51.44 -8.12
C VAL A 59 32.44 -52.55 -7.97
N ASN A 60 33.47 -52.34 -7.13
CA ASN A 60 34.57 -53.30 -6.95
C ASN A 60 34.19 -54.50 -6.08
N SER A 61 33.16 -54.39 -5.24
CA SER A 61 32.68 -55.47 -4.36
C SER A 61 31.48 -56.26 -4.92
N ARG A 62 31.23 -56.14 -6.23
CA ARG A 62 30.04 -56.66 -6.91
C ARG A 62 29.76 -58.15 -6.66
N ASN A 63 30.76 -58.96 -6.32
CA ASN A 63 30.62 -60.39 -6.06
C ASN A 63 30.95 -60.84 -4.62
N SER A 64 31.51 -59.99 -3.76
CA SER A 64 32.02 -60.39 -2.43
C SER A 64 31.10 -60.03 -1.25
N ILE A 65 30.19 -59.06 -1.43
CA ILE A 65 29.34 -58.55 -0.34
C ILE A 65 27.90 -59.15 -0.41
N PRO A 66 27.29 -59.52 0.75
CA PRO A 66 25.89 -59.94 0.84
C PRO A 66 24.91 -58.93 0.21
N ARG A 67 23.82 -59.42 -0.37
CA ARG A 67 22.81 -58.57 -1.06
C ARG A 67 22.17 -57.53 -0.13
N SER A 68 21.99 -57.85 1.15
CA SER A 68 21.46 -56.95 2.18
C SER A 68 22.34 -55.72 2.39
N THR A 69 23.65 -55.91 2.55
CA THR A 69 24.61 -54.82 2.74
C THR A 69 24.73 -53.93 1.50
N LYS A 70 24.60 -54.48 0.29
CA LYS A 70 24.56 -53.68 -0.96
C LYS A 70 23.33 -52.79 -1.05
N LEU A 71 22.15 -53.33 -0.73
CA LEU A 71 20.89 -52.58 -0.75
C LEU A 71 20.94 -51.39 0.23
N ILE A 72 21.55 -51.59 1.39
CA ILE A 72 21.68 -50.54 2.41
C ILE A 72 22.72 -49.49 2.02
N LEU A 73 23.83 -49.88 1.39
CA LEU A 73 24.81 -48.91 0.89
C LEU A 73 24.17 -48.02 -0.19
N ILE A 74 23.33 -48.58 -1.06
CA ILE A 74 22.54 -47.83 -2.05
C ILE A 74 21.54 -46.89 -1.36
N ILE A 75 20.76 -47.38 -0.39
CA ILE A 75 19.81 -46.55 0.37
C ILE A 75 20.54 -45.40 1.08
N THR A 76 21.70 -45.68 1.69
CA THR A 76 22.50 -44.68 2.38
C THR A 76 23.00 -43.61 1.41
N ILE A 77 23.51 -44.00 0.23
CA ILE A 77 23.92 -43.05 -0.83
C ILE A 77 22.73 -42.19 -1.27
N VAL A 78 21.58 -42.80 -1.56
CA VAL A 78 20.37 -42.08 -2.01
C VAL A 78 19.89 -41.10 -0.94
N VAL A 79 19.80 -41.52 0.32
CA VAL A 79 19.36 -40.66 1.43
C VAL A 79 20.37 -39.55 1.70
N SER A 80 21.68 -39.81 1.61
CA SER A 80 22.70 -38.77 1.74
C SER A 80 22.64 -37.72 0.62
N ILE A 81 22.39 -38.15 -0.64
CA ILE A 81 22.19 -37.23 -1.76
C ILE A 81 20.94 -36.39 -1.53
N ILE A 82 19.81 -37.01 -1.16
CA ILE A 82 18.55 -36.31 -0.86
C ILE A 82 18.76 -35.29 0.26
N ALA A 83 19.45 -35.66 1.34
CA ALA A 83 19.77 -34.75 2.45
C ALA A 83 20.72 -33.62 2.05
N SER A 84 21.62 -33.83 1.08
CA SER A 84 22.48 -32.76 0.57
C SER A 84 21.75 -31.79 -0.37
N LEU A 85 20.73 -32.27 -1.07
CA LEU A 85 19.93 -31.48 -2.01
C LEU A 85 18.72 -30.81 -1.35
N SER A 86 18.29 -31.26 -0.17
CA SER A 86 17.11 -30.75 0.52
C SER A 86 17.23 -29.27 0.86
N ASP A 87 18.43 -28.78 1.19
CA ASP A 87 18.65 -27.37 1.53
C ASP A 87 18.59 -26.48 0.31
N ILE A 88 19.15 -26.95 -0.82
CA ILE A 88 19.07 -26.26 -2.11
C ILE A 88 17.60 -26.18 -2.55
N GLY A 89 16.87 -27.29 -2.39
CA GLY A 89 15.43 -27.34 -2.65
C GLY A 89 14.63 -26.41 -1.72
N ALA A 90 14.93 -26.40 -0.43
CA ALA A 90 14.25 -25.54 0.54
C ALA A 90 14.48 -24.05 0.25
N ILE A 91 15.72 -23.66 -0.06
CA ILE A 91 16.07 -22.27 -0.42
C ILE A 91 15.29 -21.80 -1.65
N TYR A 92 15.03 -22.67 -2.64
CA TYR A 92 14.26 -22.31 -3.83
C TYR A 92 12.81 -21.89 -3.51
N PHE A 93 12.21 -22.44 -2.46
CA PHE A 93 10.85 -22.11 -2.04
C PHE A 93 10.77 -21.01 -0.99
N ILE A 94 11.92 -20.51 -0.51
CA ILE A 94 11.99 -19.43 0.47
C ILE A 94 12.23 -18.13 -0.27
N GLU A 95 11.21 -17.29 -0.33
CA GLU A 95 11.29 -16.02 -1.04
C GLU A 95 11.64 -14.88 -0.07
N PRO A 96 12.62 -14.02 -0.40
CA PRO A 96 12.82 -12.78 0.33
C PRO A 96 11.53 -11.96 0.26
N SER A 97 11.01 -11.57 1.41
CA SER A 97 9.76 -10.83 1.51
C SER A 97 9.87 -9.72 2.54
N GLU A 98 8.98 -8.75 2.45
CA GLU A 98 8.86 -7.64 3.38
C GLU A 98 7.45 -7.66 3.96
N ALA A 99 7.34 -7.57 5.28
CA ALA A 99 6.05 -7.50 5.95
C ALA A 99 6.03 -6.30 6.90
N PRO A 100 4.85 -5.67 7.09
CA PRO A 100 4.72 -4.58 8.05
C PRO A 100 5.01 -5.11 9.45
N SER A 101 5.96 -4.47 10.13
CA SER A 101 6.23 -4.65 11.54
C SER A 101 5.08 -4.10 12.38
N ARG A 102 5.26 -4.11 13.70
CA ARG A 102 4.26 -3.64 14.68
C ARG A 102 3.67 -2.28 14.27
N THR A 103 2.38 -2.28 13.94
CA THR A 103 1.66 -1.07 13.56
C THR A 103 1.59 -0.11 14.75
N THR A 104 2.13 1.09 14.55
CA THR A 104 2.02 2.23 15.47
C THR A 104 1.04 3.25 14.89
N PHE A 105 0.75 4.32 15.62
CA PHE A 105 -0.15 5.36 15.16
C PHE A 105 0.52 6.73 15.30
N ILE A 106 0.32 7.57 14.29
CA ILE A 106 0.85 8.94 14.26
C ILE A 106 -0.28 9.87 13.85
N ILE A 107 -0.47 10.94 14.63
CA ILE A 107 -1.32 12.06 14.20
C ILE A 107 -0.43 13.10 13.55
N VAL A 108 -0.77 13.41 12.31
CA VAL A 108 -0.18 14.48 11.54
C VAL A 108 -1.11 15.68 11.61
N LYS A 109 -0.57 16.83 12.01
CA LYS A 109 -1.27 18.12 12.03
C LYS A 109 -0.63 19.02 10.99
N THR A 110 -1.38 19.42 9.97
CA THR A 110 -0.88 20.28 8.89
C THR A 110 -1.67 21.58 8.77
N THR A 111 -0.98 22.67 8.46
CA THR A 111 -1.59 23.95 8.10
C THR A 111 -1.58 24.09 6.58
N GLN A 112 -2.41 23.32 5.88
CA GLN A 112 -2.39 23.20 4.42
C GLN A 112 -3.50 23.98 3.71
N TYR A 113 -4.03 25.06 4.31
CA TYR A 113 -5.18 25.77 3.73
C TYR A 113 -4.78 26.96 2.88
N VAL A 114 -5.48 27.10 1.75
CA VAL A 114 -5.55 28.33 0.96
C VAL A 114 -7.03 28.67 0.75
N VAL A 115 -7.39 29.93 0.94
CA VAL A 115 -8.71 30.42 0.55
C VAL A 115 -8.60 30.93 -0.88
N ASN A 116 -9.32 30.29 -1.80
CA ASN A 116 -9.39 30.71 -3.20
C ASN A 116 -10.85 30.94 -3.59
N SER A 117 -11.17 32.12 -4.13
CA SER A 117 -12.54 32.48 -4.58
C SER A 117 -13.65 32.20 -3.56
N GLY A 118 -13.39 32.42 -2.26
CA GLY A 118 -14.35 32.16 -1.19
C GLY A 118 -14.50 30.69 -0.76
N GLN A 119 -13.75 29.78 -1.36
CA GLN A 119 -13.69 28.36 -1.01
C GLN A 119 -12.41 28.04 -0.22
N TYR A 120 -12.54 27.21 0.82
CA TYR A 120 -11.39 26.64 1.51
C TYR A 120 -10.87 25.41 0.74
N ILE A 121 -9.60 25.46 0.31
CA ILE A 121 -8.94 24.40 -0.46
C ILE A 121 -7.71 23.90 0.32
N LEU A 122 -7.46 22.59 0.30
CA LEU A 122 -6.25 21.99 0.82
C LEU A 122 -5.14 21.99 -0.25
N SER A 123 -4.03 22.69 0.03
CA SER A 123 -2.84 22.75 -0.82
C SER A 123 -2.10 21.41 -0.81
N GLY A 124 -1.80 20.87 -2.00
CA GLY A 124 -1.18 19.55 -2.17
C GLY A 124 -2.18 18.39 -2.27
N TRP A 125 -3.48 18.67 -2.20
CA TRP A 125 -4.57 17.67 -2.24
C TRP A 125 -5.31 17.66 -3.57
N ASN A 126 -4.54 17.90 -4.64
CA ASN A 126 -4.99 17.82 -6.01
C ASN A 126 -4.11 16.84 -6.77
N THR A 127 -4.70 15.93 -7.52
CA THR A 127 -3.97 14.98 -8.36
C THR A 127 -4.64 14.80 -9.71
N ALA A 128 -3.94 14.16 -10.63
CA ALA A 128 -4.49 13.78 -11.93
C ALA A 128 -4.45 12.24 -12.07
N THR A 129 -5.58 11.67 -12.46
CA THR A 129 -5.73 10.23 -12.75
C THR A 129 -5.90 10.05 -14.25
N ARG A 130 -5.40 8.95 -14.82
CA ARG A 130 -5.73 8.58 -16.21
C ARG A 130 -7.04 7.80 -16.22
N GLY A 131 -7.86 7.93 -17.25
CA GLY A 131 -9.26 7.45 -17.25
C GLY A 131 -9.54 5.96 -16.95
N ARG A 132 -8.53 5.12 -16.69
CA ARG A 132 -8.69 3.72 -16.21
C ARG A 132 -7.99 3.44 -14.87
N SER A 133 -7.26 4.38 -14.29
CA SER A 133 -6.63 4.15 -12.98
C SER A 133 -7.67 4.24 -11.85
N ASP A 134 -7.52 3.37 -10.85
CA ASP A 134 -8.38 3.36 -9.67
C ASP A 134 -8.30 4.71 -8.94
N ILE A 135 -9.43 5.41 -8.87
CA ILE A 135 -9.53 6.71 -8.22
C ILE A 135 -9.25 6.63 -6.72
N VAL A 136 -9.57 5.50 -6.09
CA VAL A 136 -9.32 5.29 -4.67
C VAL A 136 -7.83 5.19 -4.41
N ASP A 137 -7.08 4.52 -5.29
CA ASP A 137 -5.63 4.44 -5.19
C ASP A 137 -4.96 5.80 -5.46
N ALA A 138 -5.51 6.60 -6.37
CA ALA A 138 -5.08 7.98 -6.56
C ALA A 138 -5.28 8.83 -5.28
N ILE A 139 -6.42 8.66 -4.59
CA ILE A 139 -6.67 9.34 -3.31
C ILE A 139 -5.71 8.84 -2.23
N LYS A 140 -5.52 7.52 -2.09
CA LYS A 140 -4.57 6.94 -1.12
C LYS A 140 -3.17 7.49 -1.35
N HIS A 141 -2.72 7.53 -2.60
CA HIS A 141 -1.40 8.06 -2.95
C HIS A 141 -1.27 9.55 -2.60
N MET A 142 -2.32 10.34 -2.88
CA MET A 142 -2.37 11.76 -2.52
C MET A 142 -2.34 12.00 -1.00
N ILE A 143 -3.09 11.23 -0.21
CA ILE A 143 -3.05 11.31 1.26
C ILE A 143 -1.69 10.85 1.81
N ASN A 144 -1.07 9.86 1.17
CA ASN A 144 0.19 9.26 1.60
C ASN A 144 1.42 9.97 1.03
N ASP A 145 1.24 11.07 0.28
CA ASP A 145 2.37 11.82 -0.25
C ASP A 145 3.19 12.37 0.92
N THR A 146 4.44 11.93 1.00
CA THR A 146 5.41 12.35 2.01
C THR A 146 5.66 13.85 2.00
N ALA A 147 5.46 14.54 0.87
CA ALA A 147 5.54 16.00 0.79
C ALA A 147 4.46 16.69 1.64
N ASN A 148 3.32 16.03 1.86
CA ASN A 148 2.20 16.52 2.65
C ASN A 148 2.29 16.13 4.14
N ILE A 149 3.34 15.40 4.57
CA ILE A 149 3.51 14.90 5.95
C ILE A 149 4.71 15.61 6.62
N PRO A 150 4.47 16.65 7.44
CA PRO A 150 5.52 17.30 8.22
C PRO A 150 6.23 16.30 9.13
N GLY A 151 7.57 16.30 9.10
CA GLY A 151 8.37 15.38 9.91
C GLY A 151 8.33 13.93 9.43
N TYR A 152 8.07 13.70 8.14
CA TYR A 152 8.18 12.39 7.50
C TYR A 152 9.48 11.67 7.90
N VAL A 153 9.36 10.41 8.34
CA VAL A 153 10.48 9.55 8.68
C VAL A 153 10.70 8.57 7.52
N PRO A 154 11.86 8.61 6.84
CA PRO A 154 12.17 7.66 5.77
C PRO A 154 12.06 6.20 6.23
N GLY A 155 11.36 5.38 5.44
CA GLY A 155 11.19 3.95 5.72
C GLY A 155 9.92 3.59 6.50
N LEU A 156 9.20 4.58 7.06
CA LEU A 156 7.85 4.39 7.57
C LEU A 156 6.83 4.48 6.44
N VAL A 157 5.88 3.53 6.43
CA VAL A 157 4.70 3.63 5.58
C VAL A 157 3.54 4.15 6.38
N TYR A 158 3.01 5.26 5.90
CA TYR A 158 1.87 5.96 6.47
C TYR A 158 0.63 5.48 5.71
N THR A 159 -0.32 4.88 6.41
CA THR A 159 -1.62 4.48 5.83
C THR A 159 -2.72 5.22 6.57
N PRO A 160 -3.64 5.94 5.89
CA PRO A 160 -4.65 6.73 6.58
C PRO A 160 -5.63 5.78 7.24
N ARG A 161 -5.90 5.98 8.53
CA ARG A 161 -6.77 5.06 9.25
C ARG A 161 -8.21 5.22 8.76
N THR A 162 -8.78 4.14 8.24
CA THR A 162 -10.20 4.07 7.89
C THR A 162 -11.02 3.47 9.03
N THR A 163 -12.29 3.84 9.06
CA THR A 163 -13.30 3.39 10.02
C THR A 163 -14.53 2.96 9.25
N LYS A 164 -15.12 1.83 9.66
CA LYS A 164 -16.44 1.45 9.16
C LYS A 164 -17.46 2.50 9.59
N TYR A 165 -18.29 2.95 8.66
CA TYR A 165 -19.35 3.91 8.92
C TYR A 165 -20.72 3.29 8.69
N GLU A 166 -21.72 3.83 9.38
CA GLU A 166 -23.13 3.51 9.15
C GLU A 166 -23.81 4.72 8.52
N ILE A 167 -24.62 4.47 7.50
CA ILE A 167 -25.44 5.50 6.86
C ILE A 167 -26.49 5.98 7.89
N GLY A 168 -26.49 7.28 8.15
CA GLY A 168 -27.47 7.94 9.01
C GLY A 168 -28.71 8.42 8.24
N CYS A 169 -28.53 8.75 6.96
CA CYS A 169 -29.62 9.16 6.07
C CYS A 169 -29.31 8.70 4.64
N ASP A 170 -30.21 7.91 4.07
CA ASP A 170 -30.12 7.36 2.72
C ASP A 170 -31.05 8.04 1.71
N LYS A 171 -32.03 8.83 2.19
CA LYS A 171 -33.02 9.55 1.39
C LYS A 171 -32.94 11.06 1.60
N ILE A 172 -32.60 11.78 0.53
CA ILE A 172 -32.39 13.23 0.54
C ILE A 172 -33.44 13.89 -0.35
N ALA A 173 -34.06 14.97 0.15
CA ALA A 173 -34.86 15.87 -0.67
C ALA A 173 -33.94 16.89 -1.34
N PHE A 174 -34.18 17.18 -2.62
CA PHE A 174 -33.38 18.13 -3.37
C PHE A 174 -34.16 19.42 -3.58
N GLN A 175 -33.54 20.56 -3.32
CA GLN A 175 -34.15 21.87 -3.51
C GLN A 175 -33.23 22.72 -4.38
N MET A 176 -33.80 23.42 -5.35
CA MET A 176 -33.06 24.41 -6.12
C MET A 176 -33.17 25.77 -5.45
N TRP A 177 -32.04 26.36 -5.04
CA TRP A 177 -31.98 27.52 -4.14
C TRP A 177 -32.68 28.76 -4.70
N ASP A 178 -32.62 29.02 -6.00
CA ASP A 178 -33.05 30.31 -6.56
C ASP A 178 -34.49 30.37 -7.13
N GLY A 179 -35.29 29.32 -7.02
CA GLY A 179 -36.63 29.28 -7.66
C GLY A 179 -37.76 28.73 -6.82
N ASP A 180 -37.54 28.51 -5.51
CA ASP A 180 -38.43 27.70 -4.66
C ASP A 180 -38.82 26.34 -5.29
N VAL A 181 -38.00 25.82 -6.21
CA VAL A 181 -38.28 24.56 -6.92
C VAL A 181 -37.76 23.41 -6.07
N ILE A 182 -38.69 22.68 -5.48
CA ILE A 182 -38.37 21.53 -4.64
C ILE A 182 -38.61 20.23 -5.42
N LEU A 183 -37.54 19.45 -5.59
CA LEU A 183 -37.54 18.06 -6.05
C LEU A 183 -37.77 17.13 -4.85
N ASN A 184 -39.05 16.89 -4.54
CA ASN A 184 -39.43 15.88 -3.56
C ASN A 184 -39.44 14.50 -4.20
N THR A 185 -38.28 13.84 -4.22
CA THR A 185 -38.16 12.43 -4.61
C THR A 185 -38.84 11.50 -3.62
N HIS A 186 -38.84 11.85 -2.33
CA HIS A 186 -39.39 11.04 -1.25
C HIS A 186 -40.18 11.90 -0.25
N GLN A 187 -41.32 11.38 0.23
CA GLN A 187 -42.12 12.04 1.29
C GLN A 187 -41.44 11.96 2.67
N ASP A 188 -40.53 11.00 2.86
CA ASP A 188 -39.84 10.71 4.13
C ASP A 188 -38.33 11.05 4.07
N SER A 189 -37.94 12.13 3.38
CA SER A 189 -36.54 12.57 3.34
C SER A 189 -36.03 12.97 4.72
N CYS A 190 -34.82 12.53 5.08
CA CYS A 190 -34.19 12.85 6.37
C CYS A 190 -33.25 14.06 6.31
N ALA A 191 -32.92 14.55 5.12
CA ALA A 191 -32.10 15.73 4.91
C ALA A 191 -32.50 16.44 3.61
N THR A 192 -32.15 17.73 3.53
CA THR A 192 -32.36 18.54 2.32
C THR A 192 -31.00 18.96 1.76
N ALA A 193 -30.80 18.70 0.47
CA ALA A 193 -29.68 19.20 -0.29
C ALA A 193 -30.16 20.34 -1.20
N ASN A 194 -29.57 21.52 -1.01
CA ASN A 194 -29.70 22.65 -1.88
C ASN A 194 -28.73 22.52 -3.06
N PHE A 195 -29.22 22.82 -4.24
CA PHE A 195 -28.46 22.77 -5.47
C PHE A 195 -28.69 24.05 -6.26
N THR A 196 -27.62 24.55 -6.85
CA THR A 196 -27.65 25.69 -7.75
C THR A 196 -26.67 25.43 -8.89
N MET A 197 -27.14 25.74 -10.09
CA MET A 197 -26.30 25.78 -11.27
C MET A 197 -26.47 27.14 -11.88
N ASP A 198 -25.39 27.90 -11.98
CA ASP A 198 -25.47 29.28 -12.43
C ASP A 198 -24.29 29.66 -13.34
N GLY A 199 -24.50 30.76 -14.05
CA GLY A 199 -23.42 31.57 -14.63
C GLY A 199 -23.36 32.90 -13.88
N ILE A 200 -22.35 33.73 -14.14
CA ILE A 200 -22.21 35.04 -13.47
C ILE A 200 -23.24 36.03 -14.04
N VAL A 201 -24.54 35.90 -13.70
CA VAL A 201 -25.64 36.71 -14.28
C VAL A 201 -26.82 36.88 -13.33
N VAL A 202 -27.47 38.03 -13.43
CA VAL A 202 -28.80 38.23 -12.83
C VAL A 202 -29.85 37.51 -13.68
N ARG A 203 -30.52 36.54 -13.08
CA ARG A 203 -31.61 35.76 -13.69
C ARG A 203 -32.96 36.38 -13.39
N ASP A 204 -33.89 36.25 -14.33
CA ASP A 204 -35.29 36.63 -14.13
C ASP A 204 -36.11 35.40 -13.76
N TYR A 205 -36.04 34.98 -12.49
CA TYR A 205 -36.78 33.82 -12.00
C TYR A 205 -38.31 33.98 -12.11
N SER A 206 -38.82 35.21 -12.29
CA SER A 206 -40.26 35.42 -12.58
C SER A 206 -40.69 34.82 -13.93
N LYS A 207 -39.73 34.60 -14.84
CA LYS A 207 -39.93 33.98 -16.15
C LYS A 207 -39.40 32.55 -16.20
N MET A 208 -39.12 31.95 -15.04
CA MET A 208 -38.71 30.56 -14.94
C MET A 208 -39.84 29.64 -15.42
N THR A 209 -39.51 28.76 -16.36
CA THR A 209 -40.38 27.66 -16.77
C THR A 209 -39.88 26.38 -16.15
N VAL A 210 -40.76 25.68 -15.44
CA VAL A 210 -40.47 24.40 -14.76
C VAL A 210 -41.38 23.34 -15.32
N ILE A 211 -40.81 22.32 -15.95
CA ILE A 211 -41.53 21.17 -16.48
C ILE A 211 -41.14 19.96 -15.63
N ARG A 212 -42.09 19.47 -14.82
CA ARG A 212 -41.90 18.25 -14.04
C ARG A 212 -42.32 17.04 -14.86
N GLU A 213 -41.34 16.27 -15.33
CA GLU A 213 -41.59 15.04 -16.07
C GLU A 213 -41.95 13.87 -15.13
N SER A 214 -41.34 13.82 -13.94
CA SER A 214 -41.64 12.84 -12.90
C SER A 214 -41.36 13.41 -11.50
N SER A 215 -41.61 12.63 -10.44
CA SER A 215 -41.24 13.04 -9.08
C SER A 215 -39.73 13.22 -8.88
N SER A 216 -38.93 12.57 -9.72
CA SER A 216 -37.47 12.56 -9.64
C SER A 216 -36.78 13.28 -10.81
N ARG A 217 -37.54 13.86 -11.74
CA ARG A 217 -36.99 14.52 -12.95
C ARG A 217 -37.71 15.82 -13.25
N ILE A 218 -36.94 16.89 -13.41
CA ILE A 218 -37.43 18.22 -13.74
C ILE A 218 -36.52 18.85 -14.81
N SER A 219 -37.16 19.49 -15.78
CA SER A 219 -36.55 20.38 -16.76
C SER A 219 -36.85 21.83 -16.38
N ILE A 220 -35.86 22.69 -16.46
CA ILE A 220 -35.90 24.09 -16.07
C ILE A 220 -35.35 24.95 -17.21
N SER A 221 -36.07 26.01 -17.57
CA SER A 221 -35.59 27.05 -18.47
C SER A 221 -35.76 28.42 -17.80
N VAL A 222 -34.69 29.21 -17.73
CA VAL A 222 -34.67 30.54 -17.10
C VAL A 222 -34.01 31.54 -18.04
N LEU A 223 -34.74 32.61 -18.36
CA LEU A 223 -34.18 33.71 -19.14
C LEU A 223 -33.34 34.64 -18.25
N GLY A 224 -32.15 34.97 -18.72
CA GLY A 224 -31.27 35.98 -18.14
C GLY A 224 -31.73 37.40 -18.45
N GLN A 225 -31.37 38.33 -17.58
CA GLN A 225 -31.68 39.76 -17.78
C GLN A 225 -30.72 40.44 -18.76
N SER A 226 -29.56 39.84 -19.03
CA SER A 226 -28.54 40.36 -19.93
C SER A 226 -27.85 39.26 -20.75
N PRO A 227 -27.18 39.62 -21.87
CA PRO A 227 -26.17 38.77 -22.47
C PRO A 227 -25.04 38.48 -21.47
N ILE A 228 -24.38 37.34 -21.64
CA ILE A 228 -23.23 36.91 -20.84
C ILE A 228 -21.98 37.01 -21.69
N PHE A 229 -20.87 37.48 -21.11
CA PHE A 229 -19.55 37.46 -21.77
C PHE A 229 -18.64 36.35 -21.25
N PHE A 230 -19.02 35.68 -20.15
CA PHE A 230 -18.30 34.55 -19.57
C PHE A 230 -18.62 33.22 -20.28
N THR A 231 -17.62 32.36 -20.37
CA THR A 231 -17.68 31.04 -21.02
C THR A 231 -17.80 29.87 -20.03
N GLU A 232 -17.90 30.15 -18.73
CA GLU A 232 -17.81 29.12 -17.69
C GLU A 232 -19.10 28.97 -16.89
N MET A 233 -19.49 27.71 -16.67
CA MET A 233 -20.60 27.32 -15.81
C MET A 233 -20.08 26.93 -14.44
N ILE A 234 -20.74 27.43 -13.40
CA ILE A 234 -20.42 27.14 -12.00
C ILE A 234 -21.59 26.37 -11.40
N SER A 235 -21.28 25.43 -10.52
CA SER A 235 -22.32 24.78 -9.72
C SER A 235 -21.97 24.81 -8.24
N THR A 236 -23.00 25.03 -7.43
CA THR A 236 -22.94 24.93 -5.97
C THR A 236 -23.91 23.87 -5.51
N THR A 237 -23.49 23.07 -4.56
CA THR A 237 -24.46 22.33 -3.73
C THR A 237 -24.12 22.54 -2.27
N SER A 238 -25.14 22.62 -1.45
CA SER A 238 -25.00 22.56 -0.01
C SER A 238 -26.04 21.62 0.59
N MET A 239 -25.69 21.04 1.72
CA MET A 239 -26.57 20.19 2.49
C MET A 239 -26.75 20.80 3.86
N THR A 240 -28.01 20.94 4.26
CA THR A 240 -28.36 21.50 5.57
C THR A 240 -28.95 20.40 6.45
N ILE A 241 -28.30 20.13 7.58
CA ILE A 241 -28.77 19.18 8.59
C ILE A 241 -28.66 19.84 9.96
N PHE A 242 -29.74 19.80 10.74
CA PHE A 242 -29.82 20.42 12.08
C PHE A 242 -29.43 21.92 12.10
N GLY A 243 -29.68 22.63 11.00
CA GLY A 243 -29.33 24.06 10.87
C GLY A 243 -27.85 24.35 10.60
N GLU A 244 -27.03 23.32 10.40
CA GLU A 244 -25.64 23.45 10.01
C GLU A 244 -25.50 23.11 8.51
N GLU A 245 -24.66 23.87 7.80
CA GLU A 245 -24.49 23.76 6.35
C GLU A 245 -23.12 23.17 6.01
N CYS A 246 -23.12 22.21 5.08
CA CYS A 246 -21.91 21.68 4.45
C CYS A 246 -22.07 21.78 2.94
N GLY A 247 -21.18 22.52 2.28
CA GLY A 247 -21.29 22.84 0.86
C GLY A 247 -20.04 22.54 0.08
N LEU A 248 -20.26 22.25 -1.19
CA LEU A 248 -19.25 22.04 -2.21
C LEU A 248 -19.52 23.04 -3.34
N LEU A 249 -18.55 23.93 -3.58
CA LEU A 249 -18.52 24.82 -4.73
C LEU A 249 -17.67 24.14 -5.81
N GLU A 250 -18.28 23.92 -6.97
CA GLU A 250 -17.60 23.44 -8.16
C GLU A 250 -17.38 24.64 -9.11
N ALA A 251 -16.25 25.31 -8.92
CA ALA A 251 -15.84 26.50 -9.65
C ALA A 251 -14.44 26.31 -10.28
N TYR A 252 -14.09 25.10 -10.72
CA TYR A 252 -12.74 24.85 -11.21
C TYR A 252 -12.51 25.50 -12.59
N THR A 253 -11.73 26.59 -12.59
CA THR A 253 -11.48 27.49 -13.74
C THR A 253 -10.12 27.24 -14.41
N ASN A 254 -9.83 26.01 -14.85
CA ASN A 254 -8.72 25.79 -15.77
C ASN A 254 -9.28 25.65 -17.19
N SER A 255 -9.53 26.79 -17.83
CA SER A 255 -10.00 26.89 -19.21
C SER A 255 -8.82 26.84 -20.19
N ASP A 256 -8.17 25.70 -20.32
CA ASP A 256 -7.47 25.42 -21.57
C ASP A 256 -8.51 24.71 -22.45
N MET A 257 -9.12 25.43 -23.41
CA MET A 257 -9.98 24.80 -24.40
C MET A 257 -9.21 23.64 -25.04
N LEU A 258 -9.60 22.41 -24.72
CA LEU A 258 -8.99 21.23 -25.27
C LEU A 258 -9.60 20.96 -26.65
N ALA A 259 -8.87 20.23 -27.49
CA ALA A 259 -9.43 19.73 -28.75
C ALA A 259 -10.75 18.99 -28.50
N ASP A 260 -11.66 19.04 -29.48
CA ASP A 260 -12.95 18.32 -29.50
C ASP A 260 -14.11 18.94 -28.66
N GLY A 261 -14.02 20.22 -28.29
CA GLY A 261 -15.13 20.95 -27.65
C GLY A 261 -15.22 20.78 -26.14
N ILE A 262 -14.25 20.09 -25.51
CA ILE A 262 -14.09 20.05 -24.06
C ILE A 262 -13.51 21.38 -23.58
N SER A 263 -14.20 22.08 -22.68
CA SER A 263 -13.72 23.37 -22.15
C SER A 263 -12.77 23.20 -20.97
N SER A 264 -12.89 22.10 -20.23
CA SER A 264 -11.94 21.71 -19.17
C SER A 264 -11.91 20.20 -18.99
N LEU A 265 -10.78 19.66 -18.51
CA LEU A 265 -10.73 18.26 -18.08
C LEU A 265 -11.81 17.97 -17.03
N PRO A 266 -12.42 16.77 -17.02
CA PRO A 266 -13.34 16.41 -15.96
C PRO A 266 -12.66 16.45 -14.60
N VAL A 267 -13.36 16.95 -13.59
CA VAL A 267 -12.82 17.05 -12.23
C VAL A 267 -13.77 16.39 -11.26
N THR A 268 -13.25 15.51 -10.42
CA THR A 268 -13.95 14.99 -9.25
C THR A 268 -13.49 15.74 -8.02
N GLN A 269 -14.43 16.33 -7.28
CA GLN A 269 -14.14 17.02 -6.04
C GLN A 269 -14.88 16.32 -4.89
N ALA A 270 -14.36 16.51 -3.67
CA ALA A 270 -15.12 16.15 -2.49
C ALA A 270 -14.86 17.10 -1.33
N THR A 271 -15.88 17.24 -0.51
CA THR A 271 -15.83 17.92 0.77
C THR A 271 -16.31 16.97 1.86
N LYS A 272 -15.82 17.22 3.07
CA LYS A 272 -16.23 16.51 4.27
C LYS A 272 -16.38 17.47 5.42
N CYS A 273 -17.54 17.43 6.06
CA CYS A 273 -17.85 18.21 7.24
C CYS A 273 -18.19 17.27 8.40
N ILE A 274 -17.76 17.63 9.62
CA ILE A 274 -18.19 16.95 10.84
C ILE A 274 -19.09 17.94 11.59
N LEU A 275 -20.33 17.55 11.85
CA LEU A 275 -21.29 18.39 12.57
C LEU A 275 -20.94 18.46 14.07
N PRO A 276 -21.38 19.51 14.79
CA PRO A 276 -21.29 19.59 16.25
C PRO A 276 -21.79 18.35 16.99
N THR A 277 -22.81 17.71 16.43
CA THR A 277 -23.46 16.49 16.92
C THR A 277 -22.66 15.20 16.63
N GLY A 278 -21.66 15.26 15.75
CA GLY A 278 -20.71 14.20 15.45
C GLY A 278 -20.99 13.38 14.19
N GLU A 279 -22.13 13.60 13.53
CA GLU A 279 -22.43 13.10 12.19
C GLU A 279 -21.43 13.68 11.17
N ILE A 280 -21.19 12.91 10.12
CA ILE A 280 -20.28 13.30 9.04
C ILE A 280 -21.11 13.45 7.77
N ILE A 281 -20.93 14.58 7.10
CA ILE A 281 -21.48 14.83 5.78
C ILE A 281 -20.33 14.77 4.79
N VAL A 282 -20.47 13.91 3.77
CA VAL A 282 -19.56 13.84 2.63
C VAL A 282 -20.36 14.18 1.38
N ILE A 283 -19.85 15.13 0.61
CA ILE A 283 -20.39 15.49 -0.70
C ILE A 283 -19.25 15.32 -1.69
N SER A 284 -19.46 14.52 -2.71
CA SER A 284 -18.56 14.43 -3.87
C SER A 284 -19.30 14.84 -5.13
N SER A 285 -18.60 15.49 -6.05
CA SER A 285 -19.12 15.79 -7.37
C SER A 285 -18.11 15.41 -8.45
N THR A 286 -18.60 15.04 -9.63
CA THR A 286 -17.78 14.98 -10.84
C THR A 286 -18.41 15.84 -11.92
N ALA A 287 -17.67 16.81 -12.44
CA ALA A 287 -18.12 17.75 -13.45
C ALA A 287 -17.39 17.55 -14.78
N ILE A 288 -18.14 17.58 -15.88
CA ILE A 288 -17.65 17.53 -17.25
C ILE A 288 -18.18 18.78 -17.96
N ARG A 289 -17.27 19.66 -18.37
CA ARG A 289 -17.62 20.91 -19.06
C ARG A 289 -17.30 20.80 -20.54
N PHE A 290 -18.22 21.27 -21.37
CA PHE A 290 -18.06 21.27 -22.81
C PHE A 290 -18.76 22.47 -23.45
N PHE A 291 -18.33 22.80 -24.65
CA PHE A 291 -18.79 23.94 -25.42
C PHE A 291 -19.42 23.47 -26.72
N VAL A 292 -20.56 24.07 -27.07
CA VAL A 292 -21.28 23.81 -28.31
C VAL A 292 -21.32 25.12 -29.10
N ALA A 293 -20.71 25.12 -30.29
CA ALA A 293 -20.58 26.33 -31.11
C ALA A 293 -21.92 26.83 -31.65
N ASP A 294 -22.84 25.93 -31.94
CA ASP A 294 -24.20 26.20 -32.41
C ASP A 294 -25.18 25.24 -31.72
N PRO A 295 -26.26 25.71 -31.08
CA PRO A 295 -27.30 24.86 -30.49
C PRO A 295 -27.77 23.70 -31.38
N GLN A 296 -27.79 23.88 -32.70
CA GLN A 296 -28.20 22.83 -33.65
C GLN A 296 -27.22 21.65 -33.70
N LEU A 297 -25.97 21.84 -33.26
CA LEU A 297 -24.92 20.82 -33.26
C LEU A 297 -24.82 20.07 -31.92
N ILE A 298 -25.71 20.33 -30.96
CA ILE A 298 -25.59 19.74 -29.61
C ILE A 298 -25.51 18.22 -29.65
N ASN A 299 -26.34 17.56 -30.46
CA ASN A 299 -26.36 16.10 -30.61
C ASN A 299 -25.04 15.53 -31.17
N ILE A 300 -24.40 16.23 -32.09
CA ILE A 300 -23.10 15.85 -32.67
C ILE A 300 -22.01 16.03 -31.61
N THR A 301 -22.02 17.14 -30.88
CA THR A 301 -21.05 17.39 -29.82
C THR A 301 -21.16 16.37 -28.69
N THR A 302 -22.36 16.13 -28.15
CA THR A 302 -22.56 15.18 -27.04
C THR A 302 -22.25 13.74 -27.45
N SER A 303 -22.66 13.30 -28.65
CA SER A 303 -22.35 11.95 -29.15
C SER A 303 -20.86 11.74 -29.38
N THR A 304 -20.14 12.76 -29.85
CA THR A 304 -18.68 12.73 -30.01
C THR A 304 -17.98 12.66 -28.65
N LEU A 305 -18.48 13.40 -27.65
CA LEU A 305 -17.89 13.47 -26.32
C LEU A 305 -18.14 12.22 -25.48
N PHE A 306 -19.39 11.76 -25.36
CA PHE A 306 -19.75 10.75 -24.38
C PHE A 306 -19.78 9.32 -24.92
N HIS A 307 -20.05 9.13 -26.21
CA HIS A 307 -20.30 7.83 -26.89
C HIS A 307 -21.46 6.98 -26.31
N GLU A 308 -21.72 7.09 -25.00
CA GLU A 308 -22.78 6.47 -24.24
C GLU A 308 -24.09 7.25 -24.38
N GLU A 309 -25.19 6.52 -24.57
CA GLU A 309 -26.51 7.13 -24.52
C GLU A 309 -26.91 7.38 -23.05
N ASN A 310 -26.95 8.64 -22.64
CA ASN A 310 -27.45 9.04 -21.32
C ASN A 310 -28.80 9.76 -21.44
N GLU A 311 -29.79 9.30 -20.68
CA GLU A 311 -31.15 9.86 -20.72
C GLU A 311 -31.19 11.37 -20.39
N LEU A 312 -30.36 11.84 -19.46
CA LEU A 312 -30.33 13.24 -19.03
C LEU A 312 -29.68 14.13 -20.09
N VAL A 313 -28.63 13.64 -20.76
CA VAL A 313 -27.99 14.37 -21.88
C VAL A 313 -28.95 14.44 -23.08
N LYS A 314 -29.64 13.34 -23.41
CA LYS A 314 -30.69 13.33 -24.46
C LYS A 314 -31.86 14.25 -24.14
N ALA A 315 -32.24 14.35 -22.86
CA ALA A 315 -33.23 15.31 -22.40
C ALA A 315 -32.79 16.74 -22.70
N MET A 316 -31.55 17.07 -22.33
CA MET A 316 -30.96 18.38 -22.57
C MET A 316 -30.88 18.72 -24.06
N GLU A 317 -30.44 17.77 -24.90
CA GLU A 317 -30.46 17.92 -26.36
C GLU A 317 -31.86 18.30 -26.87
N THR A 318 -32.88 17.63 -26.36
CA THR A 318 -34.28 17.89 -26.74
C THR A 318 -34.74 19.26 -26.27
N THR A 319 -34.37 19.67 -25.05
CA THR A 319 -34.71 20.98 -24.48
C THR A 319 -34.03 22.11 -25.24
N VAL A 320 -32.74 21.97 -25.55
CA VAL A 320 -31.98 22.92 -26.37
C VAL A 320 -32.59 23.09 -27.77
N MET A 321 -33.00 22.00 -28.42
CA MET A 321 -33.58 22.05 -29.77
C MET A 321 -34.99 22.66 -29.81
N LYS A 322 -35.70 22.71 -28.67
CA LYS A 322 -37.02 23.34 -28.56
C LYS A 322 -36.95 24.82 -28.17
N GLU A 323 -35.85 25.23 -27.55
CA GLU A 323 -35.71 26.59 -27.02
C GLU A 323 -35.45 27.61 -28.14
N SER A 324 -36.01 28.80 -27.98
CA SER A 324 -35.80 29.90 -28.92
C SER A 324 -34.82 30.90 -28.31
N PHE A 325 -33.54 30.72 -28.60
CA PHE A 325 -32.49 31.57 -28.05
C PHE A 325 -32.61 33.02 -28.51
N THR A 326 -32.50 33.94 -27.56
CA THR A 326 -32.50 35.39 -27.81
C THR A 326 -31.10 35.97 -27.57
N LYS A 327 -30.95 37.29 -27.71
CA LYS A 327 -29.71 37.98 -27.32
C LYS A 327 -29.44 37.91 -25.82
N ASN A 328 -30.47 37.69 -25.01
CA ASN A 328 -30.30 37.44 -23.59
C ASN A 328 -29.90 36.00 -23.37
N SER A 329 -29.06 35.78 -22.37
CA SER A 329 -28.70 34.42 -21.99
C SER A 329 -29.92 33.63 -21.53
N THR A 330 -29.92 32.33 -21.79
CA THR A 330 -30.94 31.39 -21.33
C THR A 330 -30.22 30.27 -20.62
N LEU A 331 -30.63 29.97 -19.39
CA LEU A 331 -30.12 28.84 -18.61
C LEU A 331 -31.13 27.69 -18.74
N LEU A 332 -30.65 26.56 -19.22
CA LEU A 332 -31.38 25.31 -19.32
C LEU A 332 -30.77 24.34 -18.32
N VAL A 333 -31.60 23.68 -17.50
CA VAL A 333 -31.15 22.69 -16.52
C VAL A 333 -32.08 21.48 -16.56
N GLU A 334 -31.51 20.31 -16.74
CA GLU A 334 -32.15 19.01 -16.60
C GLU A 334 -31.63 18.36 -15.33
N LEU A 335 -32.54 18.02 -14.41
CA LEU A 335 -32.22 17.42 -13.13
C LEU A 335 -32.83 16.03 -13.02
N ARG A 336 -32.06 15.08 -12.50
CA ARG A 336 -32.52 13.77 -12.09
C ARG A 336 -32.00 13.46 -10.69
N ALA A 337 -32.91 13.36 -9.75
CA ALA A 337 -32.60 12.99 -8.37
C ALA A 337 -32.77 11.48 -8.15
N GLY A 338 -31.87 10.88 -7.38
CA GLY A 338 -31.99 9.56 -6.78
C GLY A 338 -32.10 9.66 -5.26
N ASP A 339 -31.95 8.54 -4.54
CA ASP A 339 -32.11 8.54 -3.08
C ASP A 339 -31.04 9.41 -2.37
N SER A 340 -29.79 9.32 -2.82
CA SER A 340 -28.65 10.05 -2.24
C SER A 340 -27.66 10.56 -3.31
N SER A 341 -28.16 10.79 -4.52
CA SER A 341 -27.39 11.30 -5.65
C SER A 341 -28.23 12.26 -6.48
N LEU A 342 -27.59 13.24 -7.10
CA LEU A 342 -28.22 14.18 -8.01
C LEU A 342 -27.41 14.23 -9.30
N ASP A 343 -28.02 13.86 -10.41
CA ASP A 343 -27.46 14.11 -11.74
C ASP A 343 -28.07 15.39 -12.28
N ALA A 344 -27.22 16.28 -12.82
CA ALA A 344 -27.64 17.51 -13.45
C ALA A 344 -26.90 17.71 -14.77
N SER A 345 -27.64 18.06 -15.81
CA SER A 345 -27.08 18.61 -17.03
C SER A 345 -27.58 20.04 -17.15
N GLY A 346 -26.70 20.99 -17.42
CA GLY A 346 -27.10 22.36 -17.68
C GLY A 346 -26.35 22.94 -18.85
N CYS A 347 -27.00 23.87 -19.54
CA CYS A 347 -26.40 24.66 -20.59
C CYS A 347 -26.85 26.10 -20.41
N PHE A 348 -25.93 27.04 -20.58
CA PHE A 348 -26.33 28.44 -20.73
C PHE A 348 -25.96 28.95 -22.12
N SER A 349 -26.84 29.75 -22.69
CA SER A 349 -26.61 30.38 -23.98
C SER A 349 -25.82 31.68 -23.83
N ASN A 350 -24.85 31.87 -24.72
CA ASN A 350 -24.10 33.10 -24.86
C ASN A 350 -24.23 33.58 -26.32
N TRP A 351 -24.55 34.87 -26.47
CA TRP A 351 -24.73 35.51 -27.76
C TRP A 351 -23.40 36.08 -28.24
N ASN A 352 -22.84 35.49 -29.30
CA ASN A 352 -21.65 36.00 -29.93
C ASN A 352 -22.01 37.17 -30.87
N THR A 353 -21.61 38.39 -30.47
CA THR A 353 -21.87 39.61 -31.25
C THR A 353 -21.08 39.67 -32.55
N GLU A 354 -19.93 39.01 -32.65
CA GLU A 354 -19.07 39.03 -33.83
C GLU A 354 -19.61 38.15 -34.96
N THR A 355 -20.10 36.96 -34.60
CA THR A 355 -20.64 35.99 -35.56
C THR A 355 -22.16 36.04 -35.66
N ASN A 356 -22.82 36.87 -34.84
CA ASN A 356 -24.27 36.99 -34.75
C ASN A 356 -24.95 35.62 -34.55
N SER A 357 -24.32 34.75 -33.75
CA SER A 357 -24.78 33.39 -33.45
C SER A 357 -24.84 33.16 -31.94
N THR A 358 -25.63 32.17 -31.53
CA THR A 358 -25.65 31.70 -30.15
C THR A 358 -24.71 30.52 -30.02
N ASN A 359 -23.90 30.50 -28.97
CA ASN A 359 -23.17 29.33 -28.54
C ASN A 359 -23.67 28.89 -27.16
N LEU A 360 -23.35 27.65 -26.78
CA LEU A 360 -23.72 27.09 -25.49
C LEU A 360 -22.48 26.67 -24.73
N ALA A 361 -22.41 27.07 -23.46
CA ALA A 361 -21.51 26.47 -22.49
C ALA A 361 -22.33 25.52 -21.63
N CYS A 362 -21.93 24.25 -21.63
CA CYS A 362 -22.66 23.17 -21.02
C CYS A 362 -21.82 22.44 -19.98
N MET A 363 -22.51 21.86 -19.02
CA MET A 363 -21.93 21.05 -17.96
C MET A 363 -22.83 19.85 -17.68
N TYR A 364 -22.22 18.68 -17.62
CA TYR A 364 -22.78 17.54 -16.93
C TYR A 364 -22.10 17.44 -15.57
N ILE A 365 -22.88 17.35 -14.49
CA ILE A 365 -22.37 17.18 -13.14
C ILE A 365 -23.21 16.16 -12.40
N ASN A 366 -22.55 15.29 -11.64
CA ASN A 366 -23.24 14.38 -10.74
C ASN A 366 -22.70 14.54 -9.33
N PHE A 367 -23.61 14.48 -8.36
CA PHE A 367 -23.31 14.57 -6.94
C PHE A 367 -23.64 13.26 -6.24
N LYS A 368 -22.79 12.88 -5.29
CA LYS A 368 -23.06 11.82 -4.33
C LYS A 368 -22.98 12.40 -2.92
N TYR A 369 -23.99 12.09 -2.13
CA TYR A 369 -24.10 12.52 -0.76
C TYR A 369 -24.06 11.30 0.16
N ILE A 370 -23.28 11.39 1.24
CA ILE A 370 -23.26 10.38 2.30
C ILE A 370 -23.34 11.11 3.63
N ILE A 371 -24.36 10.75 4.41
CA ILE A 371 -24.52 11.23 5.78
C ILE A 371 -24.29 10.02 6.68
N THR A 372 -23.29 10.08 7.55
CA THR A 372 -23.01 8.99 8.49
C THR A 372 -23.59 9.31 9.86
N LYS A 373 -23.99 8.28 10.60
CA LYS A 373 -24.33 8.43 12.03
C LYS A 373 -23.14 8.97 12.82
N ALA A 374 -23.43 9.66 13.91
CA ALA A 374 -22.40 10.12 14.84
C ALA A 374 -21.62 8.93 15.41
N GLN A 375 -20.30 9.02 15.36
CA GLN A 375 -19.40 8.02 15.94
C GLN A 375 -18.66 8.59 17.14
N LYS A 376 -18.29 7.72 18.09
CA LYS A 376 -17.42 8.12 19.19
C LYS A 376 -16.03 8.44 18.62
N PRO A 377 -15.46 9.63 18.90
CA PRO A 377 -14.13 9.96 18.43
C PRO A 377 -13.08 9.01 18.94
N ASP A 378 -12.13 8.69 18.06
CA ASP A 378 -10.89 8.06 18.47
C ASP A 378 -10.25 8.93 19.57
N LYS A 379 -9.82 8.28 20.66
CA LYS A 379 -9.24 8.97 21.82
C LYS A 379 -8.06 9.84 21.43
N ILE A 380 -7.29 9.42 20.43
CA ILE A 380 -6.10 10.13 19.96
C ILE A 380 -6.53 11.41 19.23
N ILE A 381 -7.55 11.34 18.36
CA ILE A 381 -8.14 12.52 17.68
C ILE A 381 -8.76 13.47 18.71
N ALA A 382 -9.52 12.94 19.68
CA ALA A 382 -10.12 13.74 20.75
C ALA A 382 -9.05 14.48 21.57
N ALA A 383 -8.00 13.77 21.98
CA ALA A 383 -6.87 14.36 22.70
C ALA A 383 -6.11 15.39 21.87
N ALA A 384 -5.89 15.13 20.58
CA ALA A 384 -5.23 16.07 19.67
C ALA A 384 -5.99 17.39 19.52
N ARG A 385 -7.32 17.36 19.69
CA ARG A 385 -8.22 18.52 19.70
C ARG A 385 -8.41 19.12 21.10
N GLY A 386 -7.71 18.63 22.12
CA GLY A 386 -7.87 19.07 23.51
C GLY A 386 -9.23 18.72 24.11
N ASN A 387 -9.89 17.67 23.62
CA ASN A 387 -11.27 17.28 23.97
C ASN A 387 -12.31 18.38 23.72
N ALA A 388 -12.04 19.31 22.81
CA ALA A 388 -13.00 20.33 22.41
C ALA A 388 -14.18 19.72 21.62
N PRO A 389 -15.40 20.28 21.72
CA PRO A 389 -16.53 19.89 20.89
C PRO A 389 -16.24 20.15 19.40
N TRP A 390 -16.91 19.43 18.50
CA TRP A 390 -16.73 19.64 17.05
C TRP A 390 -17.07 21.08 16.66
N PRO A 391 -16.21 21.77 15.90
CA PRO A 391 -16.50 23.12 15.44
C PRO A 391 -17.66 23.08 14.44
N LYS A 392 -18.30 24.23 14.26
CA LYS A 392 -19.28 24.38 13.19
C LYS A 392 -18.59 24.28 11.83
N PRO A 393 -19.17 23.58 10.84
CA PRO A 393 -18.66 23.59 9.49
C PRO A 393 -18.71 25.00 8.90
N VAL A 394 -17.79 25.29 7.98
CA VAL A 394 -17.88 26.47 7.10
C VAL A 394 -18.68 26.10 5.85
N GLY A 395 -19.40 27.08 5.31
CA GLY A 395 -20.34 26.90 4.20
C GLY A 395 -19.76 26.10 3.03
N TYR A 396 -18.73 26.60 2.34
CA TYR A 396 -18.20 25.95 1.14
C TYR A 396 -16.71 25.58 1.26
N SER A 397 -16.40 24.31 1.07
CA SER A 397 -15.02 23.81 1.06
C SER A 397 -14.80 22.74 -0.01
N SER A 398 -13.57 22.56 -0.45
CA SER A 398 -13.13 21.40 -1.22
C SER A 398 -11.86 20.84 -0.60
N VAL A 399 -11.98 19.60 -0.14
CA VAL A 399 -10.90 18.88 0.57
C VAL A 399 -10.00 18.17 -0.44
N MET A 400 -10.54 17.81 -1.61
CA MET A 400 -9.79 17.15 -2.67
C MET A 400 -10.33 17.50 -4.04
N ALA A 401 -9.43 17.55 -5.02
CA ALA A 401 -9.79 17.59 -6.44
C ALA A 401 -8.94 16.62 -7.27
N ILE A 402 -9.59 15.85 -8.13
CA ILE A 402 -8.95 14.84 -8.98
C ILE A 402 -9.32 15.16 -10.43
N GLN A 403 -8.33 15.55 -11.22
CA GLN A 403 -8.49 15.76 -12.65
C GLN A 403 -8.43 14.43 -13.39
N HIS A 404 -9.35 14.19 -14.30
CA HIS A 404 -9.40 12.99 -15.12
C HIS A 404 -8.78 13.27 -16.48
N LEU A 405 -7.60 12.69 -16.70
CA LEU A 405 -6.91 12.75 -17.98
C LEU A 405 -7.50 11.67 -18.91
N PRO A 406 -8.08 12.04 -20.05
CA PRO A 406 -8.56 11.06 -21.02
C PRO A 406 -7.38 10.22 -21.54
N THR A 407 -7.62 8.93 -21.74
CA THR A 407 -6.58 8.03 -22.27
C THR A 407 -6.30 8.42 -23.72
N ILE A 408 -5.07 8.79 -24.04
CA ILE A 408 -4.67 9.11 -25.42
C ILE A 408 -4.32 7.80 -26.12
N THR A 409 -5.23 7.32 -26.97
CA THR A 409 -4.95 6.20 -27.88
C THR A 409 -4.85 6.76 -29.30
N TYR A 410 -3.74 6.48 -29.99
CA TYR A 410 -3.53 6.97 -31.36
C TYR A 410 -4.67 6.46 -32.26
N LYS A 411 -5.44 7.41 -32.84
CA LYS A 411 -6.56 7.21 -33.79
C LYS A 411 -7.96 6.92 -33.23
N GLU A 412 -8.18 6.89 -31.92
CA GLU A 412 -9.52 6.78 -31.34
C GLU A 412 -9.99 8.11 -30.75
N PRO A 413 -11.27 8.52 -30.92
CA PRO A 413 -11.77 9.74 -30.31
C PRO A 413 -11.69 9.65 -28.78
N LYS A 414 -11.37 10.76 -28.13
CA LYS A 414 -11.27 10.86 -26.67
C LYS A 414 -12.67 10.88 -26.06
N HIS A 415 -13.24 9.71 -25.82
CA HIS A 415 -14.56 9.62 -25.19
C HIS A 415 -14.48 9.73 -23.67
N LEU A 416 -15.44 10.44 -23.08
CA LEU A 416 -15.66 10.58 -21.65
C LEU A 416 -16.83 9.68 -21.23
N SER A 417 -16.61 8.76 -20.30
CA SER A 417 -17.67 7.89 -19.80
C SER A 417 -18.47 8.60 -18.70
N ILE A 418 -19.79 8.74 -18.90
CA ILE A 418 -20.69 9.28 -17.87
C ILE A 418 -20.85 8.26 -16.75
N ALA A 419 -20.93 6.97 -17.09
CA ALA A 419 -20.95 5.90 -16.10
C ALA A 419 -19.67 5.92 -15.24
N GLY A 420 -18.49 6.05 -15.88
CA GLY A 420 -17.21 6.19 -15.19
C GLY A 420 -17.14 7.41 -14.27
N ALA A 421 -17.70 8.55 -14.69
CA ALA A 421 -17.81 9.74 -13.83
C ALA A 421 -18.65 9.46 -12.58
N LYS A 422 -19.80 8.78 -12.72
CA LYS A 422 -20.65 8.40 -11.57
C LYS A 422 -19.96 7.44 -10.61
N ASP A 423 -19.27 6.44 -11.14
CA ASP A 423 -18.51 5.47 -10.35
C ASP A 423 -17.35 6.14 -9.61
N ALA A 424 -16.67 7.09 -10.27
CA ALA A 424 -15.65 7.92 -9.66
C ALA A 424 -16.20 8.73 -8.47
N THR A 425 -17.27 9.50 -8.68
CA THR A 425 -17.91 10.30 -7.60
C THR A 425 -18.33 9.43 -6.42
N LYS A 426 -18.92 8.26 -6.69
CA LYS A 426 -19.34 7.32 -5.65
C LYS A 426 -18.13 6.78 -4.88
N SER A 427 -17.11 6.32 -5.58
CA SER A 427 -15.90 5.74 -4.96
C SER A 427 -15.16 6.76 -4.10
N VAL A 428 -15.09 8.03 -4.55
CA VAL A 428 -14.54 9.12 -3.75
C VAL A 428 -15.38 9.36 -2.50
N ALA A 429 -16.71 9.49 -2.64
CA ALA A 429 -17.59 9.71 -1.49
C ALA A 429 -17.45 8.57 -0.45
N ASP A 430 -17.50 7.32 -0.91
CA ASP A 430 -17.41 6.13 -0.05
C ASP A 430 -16.06 6.08 0.69
N TYR A 431 -14.96 6.35 -0.01
CA TYR A 431 -13.63 6.36 0.60
C TYR A 431 -13.46 7.53 1.59
N VAL A 432 -13.90 8.73 1.23
CA VAL A 432 -13.84 9.90 2.13
C VAL A 432 -14.69 9.72 3.38
N ALA A 433 -15.86 9.09 3.25
CA ALA A 433 -16.69 8.68 4.39
C ALA A 433 -15.98 7.64 5.25
N SER A 434 -15.25 6.70 4.64
CA SER A 434 -14.46 5.69 5.36
C SER A 434 -13.31 6.28 6.17
N LEU A 435 -12.78 7.45 5.81
CA LEU A 435 -11.79 8.15 6.64
C LEU A 435 -12.40 8.65 7.97
N GLY A 436 -13.72 8.71 8.08
CA GLY A 436 -14.44 9.04 9.31
C GLY A 436 -13.92 10.30 9.99
N GLN A 437 -13.78 10.24 11.31
CA GLN A 437 -13.24 11.33 12.14
C GLN A 437 -11.70 11.35 12.19
N ASN A 438 -11.03 10.35 11.61
CA ASN A 438 -9.56 10.23 11.57
C ASN A 438 -8.93 11.21 10.59
N PHE A 439 -9.73 11.73 9.67
CA PHE A 439 -9.36 12.81 8.77
C PHE A 439 -10.29 13.98 9.06
N PHE A 440 -9.81 14.98 9.79
CA PHE A 440 -10.63 16.07 10.30
C PHE A 440 -10.05 17.43 9.89
N VAL A 441 -10.93 18.24 9.33
CA VAL A 441 -10.63 19.56 8.79
C VAL A 441 -11.13 20.60 9.81
N ASP A 442 -10.21 21.18 10.59
CA ASP A 442 -10.51 22.27 11.52
C ASP A 442 -10.34 23.62 10.81
N PHE A 443 -11.44 24.15 10.29
CA PHE A 443 -11.43 25.43 9.58
C PHE A 443 -11.18 26.62 10.50
N ALA A 444 -11.59 26.55 11.76
CA ALA A 444 -11.39 27.63 12.73
C ALA A 444 -9.91 27.78 13.07
N GLN A 445 -9.22 26.65 13.25
CA GLN A 445 -7.78 26.63 13.55
C GLN A 445 -6.90 26.58 12.29
N ARG A 446 -7.50 26.45 11.11
CA ARG A 446 -6.80 26.23 9.82
C ARG A 446 -5.85 25.04 9.89
N GLN A 447 -6.32 23.94 10.48
CA GLN A 447 -5.54 22.72 10.67
C GLN A 447 -6.24 21.51 10.06
N LEU A 448 -5.50 20.66 9.37
CA LEU A 448 -5.93 19.33 8.96
C LEU A 448 -5.28 18.33 9.92
N LEU A 449 -6.10 17.49 10.54
CA LEU A 449 -5.66 16.40 11.39
C LEU A 449 -5.90 15.09 10.65
N VAL A 450 -4.82 14.34 10.44
CA VAL A 450 -4.89 13.00 9.84
C VAL A 450 -4.24 12.00 10.79
N LEU A 451 -4.99 10.98 11.17
CA LEU A 451 -4.47 9.83 11.91
C LEU A 451 -4.03 8.75 10.93
N TYR A 452 -2.74 8.45 10.95
CA TYR A 452 -2.12 7.40 10.17
C TYR A 452 -1.82 6.19 11.06
N ASP A 453 -2.04 5.00 10.50
CA ASP A 453 -1.38 3.79 10.90
C ASP A 453 0.01 3.78 10.26
N SER A 454 1.05 3.75 11.08
CA SER A 454 2.45 3.73 10.65
C SER A 454 3.06 2.35 10.89
N SER A 455 3.64 1.77 9.85
CA SER A 455 4.38 0.52 9.94
C SER A 455 5.76 0.68 9.35
N GLU A 456 6.77 0.11 10.02
CA GLU A 456 8.08 -0.12 9.41
C GLU A 456 8.02 -1.44 8.65
N TYR A 457 8.67 -1.57 7.50
CA TYR A 457 8.79 -2.88 6.87
C TYR A 457 9.97 -3.62 7.48
N GLU A 458 9.69 -4.78 8.08
CA GLU A 458 10.74 -5.71 8.46
C GLU A 458 11.07 -6.60 7.26
N LYS A 459 12.35 -6.74 6.98
CA LYS A 459 12.85 -7.68 5.98
C LYS A 459 12.88 -9.07 6.57
N GLY A 460 12.37 -10.05 5.84
CA GLY A 460 12.37 -11.43 6.26
C GLY A 460 12.22 -12.37 5.07
N PHE A 461 11.60 -13.51 5.34
CA PHE A 461 11.37 -14.53 4.33
C PHE A 461 9.92 -15.00 4.43
N ASP A 462 9.26 -15.15 3.28
CA ASP A 462 8.00 -15.89 3.23
C ASP A 462 8.31 -17.37 3.00
N ILE A 463 7.99 -18.18 3.99
CA ILE A 463 8.23 -19.62 3.97
C ILE A 463 6.86 -20.30 3.85
N PRO A 464 6.61 -21.13 2.82
CA PRO A 464 5.37 -21.86 2.71
C PRO A 464 5.12 -22.72 3.97
N ASP A 465 3.90 -22.67 4.51
CA ASP A 465 3.60 -23.28 5.80
C ASP A 465 3.87 -24.80 5.82
N TRP A 466 3.60 -25.48 4.70
CA TRP A 466 3.88 -26.91 4.54
C TRP A 466 5.38 -27.24 4.64
N LEU A 467 6.24 -26.36 4.14
CA LEU A 467 7.70 -26.53 4.18
C LEU A 467 8.21 -26.33 5.60
N ALA A 468 7.72 -25.29 6.28
CA ALA A 468 8.08 -25.00 7.67
C ALA A 468 7.64 -26.13 8.61
N ILE A 469 6.39 -26.58 8.52
CA ILE A 469 5.85 -27.68 9.32
C ILE A 469 6.56 -28.99 9.01
N GLY A 470 6.75 -29.31 7.72
CA GLY A 470 7.42 -30.53 7.28
C GLY A 470 8.87 -30.62 7.76
N ALA A 471 9.63 -29.52 7.66
CA ALA A 471 10.99 -29.44 8.16
C ALA A 471 11.04 -29.65 9.69
N LEU A 472 10.15 -28.99 10.45
CA LEU A 472 10.09 -29.11 11.90
C LEU A 472 9.74 -30.54 12.35
N CYS A 473 8.71 -31.14 11.76
CA CYS A 473 8.35 -32.54 12.03
C CYS A 473 9.52 -33.49 11.74
N THR A 474 10.22 -33.29 10.63
CA THR A 474 11.37 -34.11 10.24
C THR A 474 12.53 -33.94 11.24
N MET A 475 12.83 -32.71 11.67
CA MET A 475 13.85 -32.45 12.71
C MET A 475 13.53 -33.19 14.01
N VAL A 476 12.29 -33.10 14.48
CA VAL A 476 11.85 -33.74 15.72
C VAL A 476 11.96 -35.26 15.61
N VAL A 477 11.49 -35.85 14.52
CA VAL A 477 11.59 -37.30 14.28
C VAL A 477 13.04 -37.74 14.21
N CYS A 478 13.90 -37.02 13.49
CA CYS A 478 15.33 -37.33 13.39
C CYS A 478 16.04 -37.24 14.74
N ALA A 479 15.73 -36.22 15.55
CA ALA A 479 16.28 -36.06 16.88
C ALA A 479 15.85 -37.19 17.83
N ILE A 480 14.54 -37.52 17.87
CA ILE A 480 14.02 -38.63 18.67
C ILE A 480 14.68 -39.94 18.24
N PHE A 481 14.78 -40.17 16.93
CA PHE A 481 15.38 -41.39 16.39
C PHE A 481 16.86 -41.51 16.76
N TYR A 482 17.63 -40.42 16.61
CA TYR A 482 19.04 -40.38 16.99
C TYR A 482 19.25 -40.62 18.49
N VAL A 483 18.51 -39.91 19.35
CA VAL A 483 18.62 -40.06 20.82
C VAL A 483 18.23 -41.46 21.26
N SER A 484 17.13 -41.99 20.74
CA SER A 484 16.68 -43.36 21.04
C SER A 484 17.75 -44.38 20.63
N THR A 485 18.35 -44.21 19.46
CA THR A 485 19.42 -45.09 18.97
C THR A 485 20.64 -45.04 19.89
N GLN A 486 21.08 -43.86 20.32
CA GLN A 486 22.21 -43.72 21.25
C GLN A 486 21.92 -44.33 22.63
N TYR A 487 20.66 -44.27 23.09
CA TYR A 487 20.26 -44.80 24.39
C TYR A 487 20.08 -46.31 24.40
N PHE A 488 19.49 -46.88 23.35
CA PHE A 488 19.12 -48.30 23.29
C PHE A 488 20.17 -49.22 22.65
N LEU A 489 21.16 -48.68 21.94
CA LEU A 489 22.26 -49.48 21.36
C LEU A 489 23.53 -49.38 22.18
N ASP A 490 24.18 -50.52 22.38
CA ASP A 490 25.45 -50.58 23.07
C ASP A 490 26.50 -49.67 22.40
N PRO A 491 27.40 -49.04 23.19
CA PRO A 491 28.49 -48.20 22.69
C PRO A 491 29.35 -48.87 21.61
N ARG A 492 29.39 -50.21 21.58
CA ARG A 492 30.06 -51.02 20.56
C ARG A 492 29.53 -50.77 19.14
N TYR A 493 28.24 -50.47 19.02
CA TYR A 493 27.54 -50.29 17.74
C TYR A 493 27.33 -48.81 17.39
N THR A 494 27.43 -47.90 18.37
CA THR A 494 27.26 -46.44 18.19
C THR A 494 28.58 -45.65 18.23
N GLY A 495 29.68 -46.25 18.73
CA GLY A 495 31.00 -45.64 18.88
C GLY A 495 32.07 -46.18 17.92
N SER A 496 33.17 -45.43 17.77
CA SER A 496 34.34 -45.93 17.04
C SER A 496 35.06 -47.00 17.86
N LEU A 497 35.77 -47.93 17.19
CA LEU A 497 36.64 -48.92 17.87
C LEU A 497 37.60 -48.22 18.85
N TYR A 498 38.12 -47.05 18.47
CA TYR A 498 38.96 -46.20 19.34
C TYR A 498 38.20 -45.65 20.56
N LYS A 499 36.93 -45.23 20.41
CA LYS A 499 36.11 -44.75 21.53
C LYS A 499 35.73 -45.90 22.47
N VAL A 500 35.42 -47.07 21.92
CA VAL A 500 35.09 -48.28 22.68
C VAL A 500 36.33 -48.82 23.39
N MET A 501 37.47 -48.90 22.70
CA MET A 501 38.76 -49.20 23.29
C MET A 501 39.17 -48.15 24.31
N SER A 502 38.95 -46.85 24.08
CA SER A 502 39.30 -45.81 25.05
C SER A 502 38.39 -45.85 26.29
N ILE A 503 37.11 -46.21 26.14
CA ILE A 503 36.20 -46.42 27.28
C ILE A 503 36.65 -47.66 28.07
N HIS A 504 36.95 -48.79 27.40
CA HIS A 504 37.47 -49.98 28.06
C HIS A 504 38.88 -49.78 28.67
N LEU A 505 39.71 -48.95 28.03
CA LEU A 505 41.01 -48.55 28.56
C LEU A 505 40.86 -47.56 29.71
N ALA A 506 39.87 -46.65 29.70
CA ALA A 506 39.61 -45.70 30.77
C ALA A 506 39.10 -46.39 32.04
N ASP A 507 38.26 -47.42 31.92
CA ASP A 507 37.84 -48.26 33.06
C ASP A 507 39.03 -49.04 33.66
N LYS A 508 39.94 -49.53 32.81
CA LYS A 508 41.21 -50.11 33.27
C LYS A 508 42.15 -49.05 33.84
N TYR A 509 42.19 -47.84 33.30
CA TYR A 509 43.04 -46.75 33.76
C TYR A 509 42.60 -46.21 35.12
N ASN A 510 41.30 -46.13 35.40
CA ASN A 510 40.81 -45.77 36.74
C ASN A 510 41.17 -46.83 37.79
N SER A 511 41.28 -48.10 37.38
CA SER A 511 41.72 -49.20 38.24
C SER A 511 43.25 -49.20 38.48
N TYR A 512 44.05 -48.84 37.47
CA TYR A 512 45.52 -48.75 37.58
C TYR A 512 46.03 -47.40 38.12
N ALA A 513 45.32 -46.29 37.91
CA ALA A 513 45.69 -44.97 38.41
C ALA A 513 45.57 -44.84 39.94
N GLN A 514 44.72 -45.67 40.57
CA GLN A 514 44.73 -45.81 42.03
C GLN A 514 45.94 -46.60 42.54
N MET A 515 46.51 -47.53 41.76
CA MET A 515 47.73 -48.27 42.13
C MET A 515 49.02 -47.47 41.90
N ILE A 516 49.06 -46.57 40.92
CA ILE A 516 50.25 -45.71 40.65
C ILE A 516 50.37 -44.55 41.66
N ARG A 517 49.31 -44.23 42.40
CA ARG A 517 49.35 -43.17 43.43
C ARG A 517 50.09 -43.57 44.72
N TRP A 518 50.56 -44.82 44.86
CA TRP A 518 51.15 -45.35 46.11
C TRP A 518 52.51 -46.07 45.99
N SER A 519 53.26 -45.95 44.89
CA SER A 519 54.66 -46.40 44.86
C SER A 519 55.62 -45.22 45.02
N LYS A 520 56.11 -45.03 46.25
CA LYS A 520 57.29 -44.21 46.59
C LYS A 520 58.40 -44.42 45.56
N VAL A 521 58.83 -43.36 44.88
CA VAL A 521 60.15 -43.32 44.24
C VAL A 521 60.92 -42.16 44.84
N TYR A 522 62.05 -42.55 45.43
CA TYR A 522 63.07 -41.74 46.07
C TYR A 522 63.58 -40.61 45.17
N SER A 523 63.82 -39.46 45.78
CA SER A 523 64.74 -38.43 45.29
C SER A 523 66.13 -39.04 45.09
N MET A 524 66.59 -39.12 43.84
CA MET A 524 68.00 -39.24 43.54
C MET A 524 68.52 -37.86 43.15
N GLN A 525 69.41 -37.35 44.00
CA GLN A 525 70.27 -36.21 43.76
C GLN A 525 71.08 -36.43 42.47
N LEU A 526 71.19 -35.39 41.67
CA LEU A 526 72.29 -35.21 40.73
C LEU A 526 72.67 -33.72 40.81
N ASP A 527 73.44 -33.41 41.84
CA ASP A 527 74.31 -32.24 41.86
C ASP A 527 75.58 -32.54 41.05
N GLU A 528 76.22 -31.45 40.62
CA GLU A 528 77.54 -31.35 39.98
C GLU A 528 77.63 -31.67 38.47
N PHE A 529 77.35 -30.64 37.67
CA PHE A 529 78.43 -29.92 36.97
C PHE A 529 77.99 -28.47 36.74
N SER A 530 78.34 -27.59 37.69
CA SER A 530 78.47 -26.17 37.43
C SER A 530 79.96 -25.84 37.31
N ASN A 531 80.31 -25.03 36.32
CA ASN A 531 81.16 -23.84 36.43
C ASN A 531 82.00 -23.64 35.17
N ALA A 532 81.63 -22.64 34.39
CA ALA A 532 82.55 -21.56 34.05
C ALA A 532 81.73 -20.32 33.67
N ALA A 533 81.61 -19.44 34.65
CA ALA A 533 81.17 -18.06 34.49
C ALA A 533 82.25 -17.20 33.82
N SER A 534 81.82 -16.12 33.17
CA SER A 534 82.42 -14.76 33.19
C SER A 534 81.88 -14.02 31.96
N ASN A 535 80.93 -13.09 32.09
CA ASN A 535 81.13 -11.65 32.36
C ASN A 535 82.06 -10.91 31.38
N ASP A 536 81.63 -9.67 31.11
CA ASP A 536 82.30 -8.58 30.38
C ASP A 536 81.97 -8.51 28.87
N ASP A 537 81.66 -7.38 28.25
CA ASP A 537 81.22 -6.05 28.70
C ASP A 537 80.81 -5.24 27.45
N GLU A 538 80.08 -4.15 27.68
CA GLU A 538 80.14 -2.86 26.96
C GLU A 538 79.62 -2.61 25.52
N HIS A 539 78.86 -1.51 25.49
CA HIS A 539 78.86 -0.37 24.54
C HIS A 539 78.01 -0.42 23.24
N GLN A 540 76.92 0.39 23.20
CA GLN A 540 76.81 1.72 22.55
C GLN A 540 76.75 1.62 21.00
N THR A 541 75.86 2.25 20.23
CA THR A 541 75.25 3.59 20.35
C THR A 541 74.16 3.79 19.27
N LYS A 542 73.13 4.59 19.62
CA LYS A 542 72.47 5.70 18.87
C LYS A 542 72.37 5.68 17.32
N TYR A 543 71.17 6.00 16.81
CA TYR A 543 70.75 7.27 16.15
C TYR A 543 69.43 6.98 15.38
N ASN A 544 68.26 7.48 15.81
CA ASN A 544 67.60 8.77 15.51
C ASN A 544 66.30 8.51 14.69
N ASN A 545 65.14 8.91 15.23
CA ASN A 545 64.29 10.04 14.76
C ASN A 545 63.52 9.73 13.47
N LYS A 546 62.23 10.03 13.27
CA LYS A 546 61.21 10.83 13.96
C LYS A 546 59.97 10.78 13.03
N SER A 547 58.76 11.00 13.57
CA SER A 547 57.61 11.68 12.90
C SER A 547 57.02 11.06 11.62
N ASP A 548 55.73 11.08 11.32
CA ASP A 548 54.52 11.64 11.94
C ASP A 548 53.32 10.83 11.40
N ASP A 549 52.20 11.01 12.10
CA ASP A 549 50.81 10.73 11.75
C ASP A 549 50.47 10.75 10.24
N VAL A 550 49.69 9.76 9.78
CA VAL A 550 48.69 9.99 8.72
C VAL A 550 47.42 9.19 9.00
N GLU A 551 46.40 9.97 9.28
CA GLU A 551 44.97 9.69 9.33
C GLU A 551 44.39 9.49 7.90
N TYR A 552 43.21 8.89 7.84
CA TYR A 552 42.18 8.98 6.80
C TYR A 552 42.01 7.94 5.67
N GLN A 553 40.85 7.29 5.81
CA GLN A 553 39.72 7.17 4.85
C GLN A 553 39.79 6.24 3.64
N THR A 554 39.02 5.17 3.79
CA THR A 554 38.05 4.59 2.85
C THR A 554 37.63 5.50 1.69
N LYS A 555 37.90 5.00 0.48
CA LYS A 555 37.50 5.60 -0.80
C LYS A 555 36.23 4.90 -1.31
N TYR A 556 35.08 5.57 -1.18
CA TYR A 556 33.90 5.35 -2.01
C TYR A 556 34.12 6.08 -3.34
N THR A 557 33.90 5.41 -4.47
CA THR A 557 33.79 6.04 -5.80
C THR A 557 32.32 6.26 -6.13
N ASN A 558 31.88 7.51 -6.02
CA ASN A 558 30.81 8.07 -6.86
C ASN A 558 31.48 8.81 -8.02
N LYS A 559 30.93 8.64 -9.23
CA LYS A 559 31.27 9.45 -10.40
C LYS A 559 29.98 9.89 -11.08
N SER A 560 29.49 11.05 -10.65
CA SER A 560 28.83 12.03 -11.52
C SER A 560 29.93 13.08 -11.87
N ASP A 561 29.96 13.82 -12.98
CA ASP A 561 28.87 14.51 -13.66
C ASP A 561 29.30 15.04 -15.04
N THR A 562 28.28 15.24 -15.89
CA THR A 562 28.04 16.32 -16.88
C THR A 562 29.07 16.69 -17.95
N SER A 563 28.59 16.75 -19.21
CA SER A 563 28.24 18.05 -19.85
C SER A 563 27.50 17.88 -21.20
N LEU A 564 26.37 18.61 -21.36
CA LEU A 564 25.80 19.30 -22.53
C LEU A 564 26.10 18.77 -23.96
N ASN A 565 25.17 18.68 -24.92
CA ASN A 565 24.24 19.72 -25.37
C ASN A 565 23.30 19.20 -26.51
N ARG A 566 22.13 19.85 -26.64
CA ARG A 566 21.32 20.14 -27.85
C ARG A 566 20.41 19.11 -28.55
N GLY A 567 19.15 19.56 -28.69
CA GLY A 567 18.22 19.28 -29.80
C GLY A 567 17.10 18.32 -29.41
N MET A 568 15.83 18.48 -29.78
CA MET A 568 15.11 19.43 -30.63
C MET A 568 13.63 18.96 -30.58
N TRP A 569 12.68 19.90 -30.63
CA TRP A 569 11.21 19.74 -30.77
C TRP A 569 10.39 19.36 -29.54
#